data_AF-A0A8T3M0J0-F1
#
_entry.id   AF-A0A8T3M0J0-F1
#
_cell.length_a   1.000
_cell.length_b   1.000
_cell.length_c   1.000
_cell.angle_alpha   90.00
_cell.angle_beta   90.00
_cell.angle_gamma   90.00
#
_symmetry.space_group_name_H-M   'P 1'
#
loop_
_entity.id
_entity.type
_entity.pdbx_description
1 polymer ?
#
loop_
_entity_poly.entity_id
_entity_poly.type
_entity_poly.pdbx_seq_one_letter_code
_entity_poly.pdbx_strand_id
1 'polypeptide(L)'
;MVDWWFWALLIGIAITGLAVRLRLRHPLAAWVRLDAGEAMVGSLGVIALVAHCLSMFLPSLVPAVGPLPSAAQAIRELGPISQVAYWIPAAMVIVALRRLPWPALALLTASLLGVGVTMFWSFPLPVHLAAIAASVAILAGVVTMTVSPPEGASRSAGGDSSTR
;
A
#
# COMPACT_ATOMS: atom_id res chain seq x y z
N MET A 1 5.97 -8.79 24.61
CA MET A 1 5.12 -7.59 24.80
C MET A 1 5.74 -6.52 23.91
N VAL A 2 4.99 -5.96 22.97
CA VAL A 2 5.52 -4.95 22.03
C VAL A 2 5.30 -3.60 22.67
N ASP A 3 6.38 -2.90 22.98
CA ASP A 3 6.35 -1.70 23.79
C ASP A 3 5.77 -0.52 22.99
N TRP A 4 5.00 0.36 23.64
CA TRP A 4 4.34 1.51 22.99
C TRP A 4 5.32 2.42 22.23
N TRP A 5 6.58 2.44 22.67
CA TRP A 5 7.70 3.15 22.05
C TRP A 5 7.95 2.72 20.60
N PHE A 6 7.69 1.47 20.26
CA PHE A 6 7.81 0.96 18.90
C PHE A 6 6.82 1.65 17.96
N TRP A 7 5.57 1.80 18.41
CA TRP A 7 4.53 2.51 17.69
C TRP A 7 4.80 4.01 17.63
N ALA A 8 5.29 4.61 18.72
CA ALA A 8 5.70 6.02 18.75
C ALA A 8 6.84 6.30 17.77
N LEU A 9 7.79 5.37 17.61
CA LEU A 9 8.91 5.50 16.69
C LEU A 9 8.46 5.33 15.23
N LEU A 10 7.56 4.40 14.93
CA LEU A 10 6.94 4.27 13.61
C LEU A 10 6.11 5.50 13.23
N ILE A 11 5.31 6.01 14.17
CA ILE A 11 4.57 7.28 14.00
C ILE A 11 5.56 8.44 13.80
N GLY A 12 6.65 8.48 14.57
CA GLY A 12 7.72 9.46 14.43
C GLY A 12 8.38 9.43 13.05
N ILE A 13 8.73 8.25 12.53
CA ILE A 13 9.28 8.09 11.17
C ILE A 13 8.24 8.51 10.13
N ALA A 14 6.97 8.13 10.30
CA ALA A 14 5.90 8.54 9.39
C ALA A 14 5.71 10.07 9.38
N ILE A 15 5.72 10.72 10.55
CA ILE A 15 5.62 12.18 10.70
C ILE A 15 6.87 12.86 10.13
N THR A 16 8.05 12.30 10.35
CA THR A 16 9.32 12.85 9.84
C THR A 16 9.39 12.73 8.33
N GLY A 17 8.96 11.60 7.76
CA GLY A 17 8.81 11.42 6.33
C GLY A 17 7.78 12.37 5.72
N LEU A 18 6.66 12.61 6.42
CA LEU A 18 5.66 13.61 6.04
C LEU A 18 6.22 15.04 6.11
N ALA A 19 7.02 15.37 7.12
CA ALA A 19 7.66 16.67 7.29
C ALA A 19 8.75 16.92 6.23
N VAL A 20 9.56 15.90 5.92
CA VAL A 20 10.54 15.93 4.83
C VAL A 20 9.84 16.09 3.48
N ARG A 21 8.70 15.43 3.26
CA ARG A 21 7.84 15.61 2.07
C ARG A 21 7.27 17.03 1.98
N LEU A 22 6.80 17.59 3.08
CA LEU A 22 6.30 18.97 3.13
C LEU A 22 7.41 19.98 2.83
N ARG A 23 8.65 19.67 3.21
CA ARG A 23 9.84 20.51 2.96
C ARG A 23 10.41 20.34 1.53
N LEU A 24 10.19 19.19 0.90
CA LEU A 24 10.55 18.88 -0.50
C LEU A 24 9.39 19.17 -1.49
N ARG A 25 8.43 20.01 -1.13
CA ARG A 25 7.28 20.47 -1.95
C ARG A 25 7.67 21.34 -3.17
N HIS A 26 8.63 20.90 -3.98
CA HIS A 26 8.99 21.51 -5.26
C HIS A 26 9.63 20.44 -6.16
N PRO A 27 9.46 20.43 -7.49
CA PRO A 27 8.27 20.46 -8.34
C PRO A 27 7.95 19.04 -8.88
N LEU A 28 8.11 17.99 -8.07
CA LEU A 28 7.88 16.59 -8.50
C LEU A 28 6.39 16.19 -8.57
N ALA A 29 5.48 17.13 -8.26
CA ALA A 29 4.05 16.99 -8.49
C ALA A 29 3.69 17.11 -9.98
N ALA A 30 4.53 16.57 -10.87
CA ALA A 30 4.18 16.34 -12.27
C ALA A 30 3.28 15.09 -12.33
N TRP A 31 2.02 15.29 -11.93
CA TRP A 31 0.80 14.58 -12.36
C TRP A 31 1.02 13.33 -13.21
N VAL A 32 1.40 12.22 -12.58
CA VAL A 32 1.34 10.90 -13.22
C VAL A 32 -0.12 10.47 -13.18
N ARG A 33 -0.85 10.72 -14.26
CA ARG A 33 -2.17 10.13 -14.48
C ARG A 33 -1.99 8.62 -14.62
N LEU A 34 -2.51 7.87 -13.67
CA LEU A 34 -2.65 6.42 -13.79
C LEU A 34 -3.69 6.14 -14.87
N ASP A 35 -3.35 5.24 -15.80
CA ASP A 35 -4.33 4.72 -16.74
C ASP A 35 -5.40 3.90 -15.99
N ALA A 36 -6.62 3.82 -16.52
CA ALA A 36 -7.70 3.06 -15.89
C ALA A 36 -7.32 1.58 -15.72
N GLY A 37 -6.57 1.02 -16.67
CA GLY A 37 -6.03 -0.34 -16.58
C GLY A 37 -5.00 -0.50 -15.45
N GLU A 38 -4.09 0.47 -15.30
CA GLU A 38 -3.09 0.47 -14.23
C GLU A 38 -3.77 0.59 -12.85
N ALA A 39 -4.77 1.46 -12.72
CA ALA A 39 -5.56 1.60 -11.50
C ALA A 39 -6.32 0.30 -11.16
N MET A 40 -6.92 -0.37 -12.14
CA MET A 40 -7.64 -1.63 -11.95
C MET A 40 -6.69 -2.75 -11.49
N VAL A 41 -5.55 -2.92 -12.16
CA VAL A 41 -4.52 -3.92 -11.80
C VAL A 41 -3.97 -3.65 -10.39
N GLY A 42 -3.67 -2.39 -10.07
CA GLY A 42 -3.21 -2.00 -8.74
C GLY A 42 -4.25 -2.31 -7.66
N SER A 43 -5.52 -1.99 -7.92
CA SER A 43 -6.63 -2.25 -6.99
C SER A 43 -6.82 -3.74 -6.75
N LEU A 44 -6.81 -4.56 -7.81
CA LEU A 44 -6.87 -6.02 -7.74
C LEU A 44 -5.70 -6.59 -6.93
N GLY A 45 -4.49 -6.10 -7.16
CA GLY A 45 -3.31 -6.51 -6.38
C GLY A 45 -3.45 -6.19 -4.90
N VAL A 46 -3.89 -4.98 -4.55
CA VAL A 46 -4.12 -4.58 -3.15
C VAL A 46 -5.20 -5.45 -2.50
N ILE A 47 -6.33 -5.67 -3.17
CA ILE A 47 -7.43 -6.53 -2.66
C ILE A 47 -6.91 -7.95 -2.40
N ALA A 48 -6.15 -8.52 -3.34
CA ALA A 48 -5.58 -9.85 -3.18
C ALA A 48 -4.56 -9.92 -2.04
N LEU A 49 -3.71 -8.91 -1.84
CA LEU A 49 -2.81 -8.81 -0.68
C LEU A 49 -3.59 -8.75 0.64
N VAL A 50 -4.66 -7.95 0.70
CA VAL A 50 -5.52 -7.87 1.89
C VAL A 50 -6.18 -9.22 2.16
N ALA A 51 -6.69 -9.90 1.13
CA ALA A 51 -7.27 -11.24 1.26
C ALA A 51 -6.24 -12.27 1.76
N HIS A 52 -5.01 -12.21 1.27
CA HIS A 52 -3.90 -13.04 1.75
C HIS A 52 -3.62 -12.80 3.23
N CYS A 53 -3.46 -11.54 3.65
CA CYS A 53 -3.25 -11.16 5.04
C CYS A 53 -4.42 -11.60 5.94
N LEU A 54 -5.67 -11.34 5.54
CA LEU A 54 -6.87 -11.75 6.27
C LEU A 54 -6.94 -13.27 6.42
N SER A 55 -6.59 -14.01 5.36
CA SER A 55 -6.56 -15.48 5.39
C SER A 55 -5.56 -15.99 6.42
N MET A 56 -4.44 -15.29 6.60
CA MET A 56 -3.43 -15.63 7.61
C MET A 56 -3.89 -15.33 9.04
N PHE A 57 -4.38 -14.11 9.29
CA PHE A 57 -4.63 -13.61 10.64
C PHE A 57 -6.03 -13.92 11.19
N LEU A 58 -7.04 -14.09 10.33
CA LEU A 58 -8.44 -14.29 10.74
C LEU A 58 -9.00 -15.59 10.15
N PRO A 59 -8.63 -16.76 10.70
CA PRO A 59 -9.13 -18.05 10.26
C PRO A 59 -10.65 -18.14 10.27
N SER A 60 -11.30 -17.49 11.23
CA SER A 60 -12.73 -17.54 11.48
C SER A 60 -13.57 -16.76 10.47
N LEU A 61 -12.98 -15.81 9.73
CA LEU A 61 -13.70 -15.03 8.70
C LEU A 61 -13.79 -15.76 7.36
N VAL A 62 -12.89 -16.70 7.09
CA VAL A 62 -12.81 -17.41 5.81
C VAL A 62 -13.84 -18.54 5.61
N PRO A 63 -14.29 -19.32 6.62
CA PRO A 63 -15.28 -20.37 6.38
C PRO A 63 -16.66 -19.86 5.97
N ALA A 64 -16.92 -18.55 6.05
CA ALA A 64 -18.22 -17.97 5.71
C ALA A 64 -18.49 -17.82 4.21
N VAL A 65 -17.48 -17.98 3.34
CA VAL A 65 -17.57 -17.60 1.91
C VAL A 65 -17.63 -18.76 0.90
N GLY A 66 -17.79 -20.02 1.36
CA GLY A 66 -18.06 -21.17 0.50
C GLY A 66 -17.11 -22.36 0.68
N PRO A 67 -17.34 -23.48 -0.05
CA PRO A 67 -16.73 -24.78 0.21
C PRO A 67 -15.28 -24.90 -0.30
N LEU A 68 -14.46 -23.84 -0.24
CA LEU A 68 -13.02 -23.90 -0.50
C LEU A 68 -12.18 -23.77 0.79
N PRO A 69 -12.27 -24.73 1.74
CA PRO A 69 -11.37 -24.78 2.88
C PRO A 69 -9.89 -24.99 2.48
N SER A 70 -9.59 -25.34 1.22
CA SER A 70 -8.23 -25.65 0.74
C SER A 70 -7.33 -24.44 0.52
N ALA A 71 -7.84 -23.32 -0.02
CA ALA A 71 -6.97 -22.19 -0.40
C ALA A 71 -6.42 -21.45 0.83
N ALA A 72 -7.25 -21.21 1.83
CA ALA A 72 -6.83 -20.52 3.05
C ALA A 72 -5.95 -21.40 3.96
N GLN A 73 -6.16 -22.72 3.96
CA GLN A 73 -5.24 -23.65 4.61
C GLN A 73 -3.88 -23.65 3.89
N ALA A 74 -3.86 -23.75 2.56
CA ALA A 74 -2.62 -23.72 1.78
C ALA A 74 -1.82 -22.41 1.96
N ILE A 75 -2.49 -21.28 2.20
CA ILE A 75 -1.81 -20.00 2.53
C ILE A 75 -1.20 -20.05 3.94
N ARG A 76 -1.89 -20.61 4.92
CA ARG A 76 -1.40 -20.72 6.32
C ARG A 76 -0.23 -21.67 6.47
N GLU A 77 -0.15 -22.69 5.63
CA GLU A 77 0.97 -23.64 5.61
C GLU A 77 2.30 -22.99 5.20
N LEU A 78 2.28 -21.71 4.78
CA LEU A 78 3.49 -20.95 4.40
C LEU A 78 4.33 -21.62 3.31
N GLY A 79 3.74 -22.58 2.60
CA GLY A 79 4.38 -23.32 1.52
C GLY A 79 4.48 -22.51 0.22
N PRO A 80 4.90 -23.16 -0.88
CA PRO A 80 5.05 -22.53 -2.19
C PRO A 80 3.80 -21.80 -2.69
N ILE A 81 2.61 -22.33 -2.37
CA ILE A 81 1.33 -21.72 -2.74
C ILE A 81 1.16 -20.35 -2.06
N SER A 82 1.52 -20.24 -0.77
CA SER A 82 1.48 -19.00 -0.01
C SER A 82 2.44 -17.95 -0.58
N GLN A 83 3.64 -18.37 -1.00
CA GLN A 83 4.61 -17.51 -1.69
C GLN A 83 4.04 -16.95 -2.99
N VAL A 84 3.47 -17.79 -3.84
CA VAL A 84 2.87 -17.36 -5.10
C VAL A 84 1.68 -16.43 -4.86
N ALA A 85 0.81 -16.78 -3.90
CA ALA A 85 -0.34 -15.98 -3.51
C ALA A 85 0.04 -14.60 -2.92
N TYR A 86 1.28 -14.44 -2.45
CA TYR A 86 1.82 -13.16 -2.00
C TYR A 86 2.53 -12.39 -3.12
N TRP A 87 3.46 -13.04 -3.82
CA TRP A 87 4.33 -12.39 -4.80
C TRP A 87 3.58 -11.91 -6.04
N ILE A 88 2.57 -12.65 -6.51
CA ILE A 88 1.78 -12.23 -7.67
C ILE A 88 1.05 -10.90 -7.38
N PRO A 89 0.24 -10.77 -6.32
CA PRO A 89 -0.37 -9.49 -5.96
C PRO A 89 0.64 -8.37 -5.72
N ALA A 90 1.76 -8.66 -5.06
CA ALA A 90 2.80 -7.65 -4.83
C ALA A 90 3.41 -7.13 -6.14
N ALA A 91 3.70 -8.03 -7.08
CA ALA A 91 4.18 -7.66 -8.40
C ALA A 91 3.14 -6.86 -9.19
N MET A 92 1.85 -7.22 -9.11
CA MET A 92 0.77 -6.44 -9.74
C MET A 92 0.73 -5.01 -9.23
N VAL A 93 0.86 -4.79 -7.92
CA VAL A 93 0.92 -3.45 -7.32
C VAL A 93 2.13 -2.67 -7.83
N ILE A 94 3.32 -3.28 -7.87
CA ILE A 94 4.55 -2.63 -8.35
C ILE A 94 4.42 -2.27 -9.84
N VAL A 95 3.92 -3.19 -10.67
CA VAL A 95 3.75 -2.98 -12.12
C VAL A 95 2.74 -1.88 -12.40
N ALA A 96 1.61 -1.84 -11.67
CA ALA A 96 0.62 -0.77 -11.77
C ALA A 96 1.22 0.60 -11.43
N LEU A 97 2.19 0.65 -10.51
CA LEU A 97 2.82 1.87 -10.02
C LEU A 97 4.16 2.18 -10.69
N ARG A 98 4.53 1.47 -11.76
CA ARG A 98 5.85 1.61 -12.43
C ARG A 98 6.17 3.01 -12.95
N ARG A 99 5.16 3.86 -13.13
CA ARG A 99 5.31 5.25 -13.60
C ARG A 99 5.58 6.24 -12.47
N LEU A 100 5.57 5.80 -11.20
CA LEU A 100 5.92 6.65 -10.08
C LEU A 100 7.41 7.02 -10.10
N PRO A 101 7.79 8.13 -9.43
CA PRO A 101 9.19 8.47 -9.26
C PRO A 101 9.94 7.30 -8.62
N TRP A 102 11.09 6.97 -9.20
CA TRP A 102 11.93 5.85 -8.79
C TRP A 102 12.13 5.70 -7.27
N PRO A 103 12.35 6.77 -6.47
CA PRO A 103 12.48 6.61 -5.01
C PRO A 103 11.20 6.09 -4.33
N ALA A 104 10.01 6.50 -4.78
CA ALA A 104 8.75 6.01 -4.21
C ALA A 104 8.52 4.53 -4.57
N LEU A 105 8.84 4.16 -5.82
CA LEU A 105 8.74 2.78 -6.28
C LEU A 105 9.75 1.87 -5.58
N ALA A 106 10.99 2.34 -5.39
CA ALA A 106 12.03 1.62 -4.66
C ALA A 106 11.65 1.40 -3.20
N LEU A 107 11.09 2.42 -2.54
CA LEU A 107 10.64 2.33 -1.16
C LEU A 107 9.48 1.34 -1.00
N LEU A 108 8.50 1.37 -1.91
CA LEU A 108 7.38 0.42 -1.92
C LEU A 108 7.85 -1.02 -2.22
N THR A 109 8.78 -1.18 -3.15
CA THR A 109 9.34 -2.50 -3.48
C THR A 109 10.10 -3.07 -2.28
N ALA A 110 10.93 -2.24 -1.64
CA ALA A 110 11.67 -2.63 -0.44
C ALA A 110 10.75 -3.00 0.73
N SER A 111 9.64 -2.28 0.92
CA SER A 111 8.69 -2.58 2.00
C SER A 111 7.94 -3.89 1.75
N LEU A 112 7.48 -4.14 0.51
CA LEU A 112 6.88 -5.42 0.13
C LEU A 112 7.89 -6.58 0.26
N LEU A 113 9.11 -6.41 -0.24
CA LEU A 113 10.18 -7.40 -0.01
C LEU A 113 10.37 -7.68 1.49
N GLY A 114 10.38 -6.64 2.33
CA GLY A 114 10.46 -6.78 3.78
C GLY A 114 9.29 -7.56 4.40
N VAL A 115 8.06 -7.35 3.93
CA VAL A 115 6.90 -8.14 4.35
C VAL A 115 7.08 -9.60 3.97
N GLY A 116 7.46 -9.90 2.73
CA GLY A 116 7.73 -11.28 2.29
C GLY A 116 8.86 -11.94 3.10
N VAL A 117 9.98 -11.23 3.31
CA VAL A 117 11.11 -11.71 4.13
C VAL A 117 10.65 -12.03 5.55
N THR A 118 9.94 -11.12 6.20
CA THR A 118 9.47 -11.32 7.58
C THR A 118 8.40 -12.41 7.71
N MET A 119 7.76 -12.79 6.61
CA MET A 119 6.74 -13.83 6.57
C MET A 119 7.34 -15.23 6.32
N PHE A 120 8.31 -15.33 5.41
CA PHE A 120 8.88 -16.62 4.99
C PHE A 120 10.17 -17.02 5.72
N TRP A 121 10.91 -16.05 6.26
CA TRP A 121 11.93 -16.32 7.27
C TRP A 121 11.30 -16.19 8.64
N SER A 122 11.64 -17.10 9.57
CA SER A 122 11.03 -17.26 10.89
C SER A 122 11.23 -16.07 11.84
N PHE A 123 10.72 -14.90 11.47
CA PHE A 123 10.74 -13.69 12.27
C PHE A 123 9.58 -13.69 13.27
N PRO A 124 9.75 -13.01 14.42
CA PRO A 124 8.69 -12.92 15.40
C PRO A 124 7.53 -12.04 14.87
N LEU A 125 6.30 -12.41 15.24
CA LEU A 125 5.06 -11.77 14.78
C LEU A 125 5.06 -10.22 14.85
N PRO A 126 5.60 -9.57 15.91
CA PRO A 126 5.67 -8.12 15.97
C PRO A 126 6.45 -7.46 14.82
N VAL A 127 7.54 -8.09 14.39
CA VAL A 127 8.39 -7.57 13.31
C VAL A 127 7.65 -7.65 11.97
N HIS A 128 6.92 -8.74 11.75
CA HIS A 128 6.09 -8.88 10.56
C HIS A 128 4.94 -7.85 10.52
N LEU A 129 4.23 -7.66 11.64
CA LEU A 129 3.18 -6.64 11.73
C LEU A 129 3.71 -5.22 11.49
N ALA A 130 4.92 -4.93 11.95
CA ALA A 130 5.57 -3.65 11.67
C ALA A 130 5.89 -3.45 10.19
N ALA A 131 6.38 -4.50 9.52
CA ALA A 131 6.64 -4.46 8.08
C ALA A 131 5.34 -4.23 7.28
N ILE A 132 4.23 -4.86 7.70
CA ILE A 132 2.91 -4.61 7.13
C ILE A 132 2.50 -3.15 7.35
N ALA A 133 2.60 -2.64 8.59
CA ALA A 133 2.22 -1.26 8.92
C ALA A 133 3.02 -0.24 8.10
N ALA A 134 4.33 -0.45 7.95
CA ALA A 134 5.19 0.39 7.11
C ALA A 134 4.76 0.32 5.63
N SER A 135 4.48 -0.87 5.12
CA SER A 135 4.03 -1.06 3.73
C SER A 135 2.70 -0.36 3.45
N VAL A 136 1.74 -0.47 4.37
CA VAL A 136 0.44 0.22 4.28
C VAL A 136 0.62 1.74 4.32
N ALA A 137 1.47 2.26 5.22
CA ALA A 137 1.75 3.69 5.31
C ALA A 137 2.39 4.24 4.03
N ILE A 138 3.36 3.51 3.46
CA ILE A 138 4.01 3.87 2.19
C ILE A 138 2.98 3.84 1.05
N LEU A 139 2.18 2.78 0.94
CA LEU A 139 1.16 2.65 -0.10
C LEU A 139 0.10 3.75 -0.01
N ALA A 140 -0.39 4.07 1.20
CA ALA A 140 -1.32 5.18 1.42
C ALA A 140 -0.67 6.53 1.05
N GLY A 141 0.61 6.72 1.40
CA GLY A 141 1.39 7.88 0.99
C GLY A 141 1.48 8.02 -0.53
N VAL A 142 1.69 6.91 -1.23
CA VAL A 142 1.71 6.83 -2.70
C VAL A 142 0.33 7.14 -3.30
N VAL A 143 -0.74 6.51 -2.81
CA VAL A 143 -2.11 6.72 -3.33
C VAL A 143 -2.55 8.17 -3.13
N THR A 144 -2.29 8.76 -1.96
CA THR A 144 -2.61 10.18 -1.70
C THR A 144 -1.83 11.15 -2.60
N MET A 145 -0.61 10.78 -3.04
CA MET A 145 0.10 11.55 -4.06
C MET A 145 -0.61 11.52 -5.42
N THR A 146 -1.24 10.41 -5.78
CA THR A 146 -1.88 10.22 -7.08
C THR A 146 -3.29 10.81 -7.22
N VAL A 147 -3.98 11.09 -6.10
CA VAL A 147 -5.42 11.47 -6.08
C VAL A 147 -5.66 12.99 -5.96
N SER A 148 -4.65 13.85 -6.14
CA SER A 148 -4.84 15.30 -5.95
C SER A 148 -5.80 15.92 -7.00
N PRO A 149 -6.86 16.65 -6.59
CA PRO A 149 -7.86 17.21 -7.51
C PRO A 149 -7.31 18.40 -8.31
N PRO A 150 -7.84 18.67 -9.52
CA PRO A 150 -7.45 19.84 -10.31
C PRO A 150 -7.88 21.12 -9.61
N GLU A 151 -6.93 21.97 -9.22
CA GLU A 151 -7.13 23.28 -8.56
C GLU A 151 -7.84 24.33 -9.45
N GLY A 152 -8.52 23.93 -10.53
CA GLY A 152 -9.10 24.81 -11.54
C GLY A 152 -10.60 25.08 -11.43
N ALA A 153 -11.38 24.29 -10.70
CA ALA A 153 -12.85 24.43 -10.73
C ALA A 153 -13.39 25.66 -9.97
N SER A 154 -12.61 26.22 -9.03
CA SER A 154 -13.06 27.33 -8.18
C SER A 154 -12.80 28.72 -8.77
N ARG A 155 -12.07 28.83 -9.90
CA ARG A 155 -11.70 30.14 -10.49
C ARG A 155 -12.64 30.62 -11.60
N SER A 156 -13.50 29.75 -12.14
CA SER A 156 -14.46 30.10 -13.21
C SER A 156 -15.85 30.53 -12.72
N ALA A 157 -16.16 30.43 -11.42
CA ALA A 157 -17.48 30.80 -10.89
C ALA A 157 -17.55 32.24 -10.31
N GLY A 158 -16.44 32.98 -10.30
CA GLY A 158 -16.35 34.31 -9.65
C GLY A 158 -16.17 35.50 -10.59
N GLY A 159 -16.22 35.30 -11.91
CA GLY A 159 -15.85 36.30 -12.90
C GLY A 159 -16.93 36.57 -13.94
N ASP A 160 -18.16 36.87 -13.51
CA ASP A 160 -19.16 37.47 -14.40
C ASP A 160 -20.22 38.24 -13.58
N SER A 161 -19.81 39.35 -12.97
CA SER A 161 -20.73 40.30 -12.33
C SER A 161 -20.21 41.74 -12.36
N SER A 162 -19.63 42.15 -13.50
CA SER A 162 -19.33 43.56 -13.74
C SER A 162 -19.37 43.87 -15.23
N THR A 163 -20.59 44.04 -15.78
CA THR A 163 -20.94 45.04 -16.80
C THR A 163 -22.39 44.86 -17.25
N ARG A 164 -23.33 45.58 -16.62
CA ARG A 164 -24.36 46.43 -17.25
C ARG A 164 -25.43 46.82 -16.25
#